data_AF-A0A969GZU5-F1
#
_entry.id   AF-A0A969GZU5-F1
#
_cell.length_a   1.000
_cell.length_b   1.000
_cell.length_c   1.000
_cell.angle_alpha   90.00
_cell.angle_beta   90.00
_cell.angle_gamma   90.00
#
_symmetry.space_group_name_H-M   'P 1'
#
loop_
_entity.id
_entity.type
_entity.pdbx_description
1 polymer ?
#
loop_
_entity_poly.entity_id
_entity_poly.type
_entity_poly.pdbx_seq_one_letter_code
_entity_poly.pdbx_strand_id
1 'polypeptide(L)'
;MTDNDYLSLIDQGVEAWNRWREEHPEIKPDLSRAYLFEAELSGFNFSDVNFSRVCLIGANLKRANLSSADLNGAYAGGANLSEANLKGANLSSANLSEANFTGADLTAAKAEATDLTAAQMTGACLENWQISKATKLHRIEAQYVYLNRQQRHFPSEGNFKPGELAALLQAESDRSPLQKPVASAWVSPQVPDSAESNAAPVASPPEATTETAVLQSAAPGRSRSVPWEILVGVGVGLAVIAAIASFPRTRTVTELPPLVCNEPPLPPISDSPPAHEYADGTRFYGTFGESAPADGRGTMVYPNGDRYDGEFRDGRRNGCGTFTFANRRIYVGQFRDDQFQGQGIWTLENGDRYIGEFQDNKCNGQGTFISVDGSQRTGIWENGDLTSDNLSCDRSPLRLPGSPE
;
A
#
# COMPACT_ATOMS: atom_id res chain seq x y z
N MET A 1 15.04 -14.62 12.58
CA MET A 1 14.54 -14.82 11.21
C MET A 1 15.13 -13.73 10.34
N THR A 2 15.62 -14.10 9.17
CA THR A 2 16.02 -13.17 8.11
C THR A 2 14.81 -12.82 7.24
N ASP A 3 14.91 -11.79 6.40
CA ASP A 3 13.82 -11.38 5.49
C ASP A 3 13.30 -12.55 4.62
N ASN A 4 14.19 -13.46 4.20
CA ASN A 4 13.84 -14.66 3.44
C ASN A 4 12.98 -15.65 4.23
N ASP A 5 13.09 -15.67 5.56
CA ASP A 5 12.27 -16.54 6.41
C ASP A 5 10.82 -16.01 6.51
N TYR A 6 10.63 -14.69 6.48
CA TYR A 6 9.30 -14.08 6.52
C TYR A 6 8.56 -14.23 5.19
N LEU A 7 9.26 -14.08 4.06
CA LEU A 7 8.66 -14.34 2.75
C LEU A 7 8.24 -15.80 2.61
N SER A 8 9.09 -16.74 3.04
CA SER A 8 8.74 -18.17 3.07
C SER A 8 7.53 -18.47 3.96
N LEU A 9 7.31 -17.67 5.01
CA LEU A 9 6.15 -17.79 5.88
C LEU A 9 4.87 -17.21 5.22
N ILE A 10 5.01 -16.13 4.45
CA ILE A 10 3.93 -15.58 3.62
C ILE A 10 3.51 -16.59 2.55
N ASP A 11 4.47 -17.27 1.91
CA ASP A 11 4.22 -18.30 0.90
C ASP A 11 3.47 -19.53 1.45
N GLN A 12 3.60 -19.79 2.75
CA GLN A 12 2.80 -20.82 3.45
C GLN A 12 1.34 -20.41 3.69
N GLY A 13 1.01 -19.13 3.46
CA GLY A 13 -0.34 -18.60 3.48
C GLY A 13 -0.74 -17.91 4.79
N VAL A 14 -1.92 -17.29 4.75
CA VAL A 14 -2.46 -16.40 5.80
C VAL A 14 -2.55 -17.08 7.17
N GLU A 15 -2.89 -18.38 7.23
CA GLU A 15 -3.02 -19.12 8.48
C GLU A 15 -1.66 -19.32 9.17
N ALA A 16 -0.61 -19.60 8.38
CA ALA A 16 0.74 -19.81 8.90
C ALA A 16 1.31 -18.49 9.44
N TRP A 17 1.20 -17.41 8.65
CA TRP A 17 1.61 -16.08 9.06
C TRP A 17 0.87 -15.61 10.32
N ASN A 18 -0.46 -15.69 10.33
CA ASN A 18 -1.26 -15.18 11.45
C ASN A 18 -1.01 -15.98 12.74
N ARG A 19 -0.87 -17.31 12.66
CA ARG A 19 -0.51 -18.14 13.82
C ARG A 19 0.86 -17.76 14.36
N TRP A 20 1.84 -17.57 13.48
CA TRP A 20 3.17 -17.12 13.89
C TRP A 20 3.13 -15.73 14.54
N ARG A 21 2.30 -14.80 14.05
CA ARG A 21 2.09 -13.48 14.68
C ARG A 21 1.46 -13.59 16.07
N GLU A 22 0.59 -14.57 16.30
CA GLU A 22 0.01 -14.84 17.63
C GLU A 22 1.05 -15.42 18.60
N GLU A 23 1.96 -16.26 18.11
CA GLU A 23 3.04 -16.85 18.88
C GLU A 23 4.18 -15.85 19.16
N HIS A 24 4.34 -14.83 18.32
CA HIS A 24 5.42 -13.83 18.38
C HIS A 24 4.93 -12.37 18.26
N PRO A 25 4.06 -11.90 19.18
CA PRO A 25 3.46 -10.56 19.09
C PRO A 25 4.48 -9.42 19.28
N GLU A 26 5.59 -9.68 19.95
CA GLU A 26 6.66 -8.71 20.22
C GLU A 26 7.56 -8.46 19.01
N ILE A 27 7.62 -9.39 18.07
CA ILE A 27 8.47 -9.28 16.89
C ILE A 27 7.81 -8.30 15.93
N LYS A 28 8.60 -7.37 15.38
CA LYS A 28 8.19 -6.48 14.29
C LYS A 28 8.90 -6.95 13.02
N PRO A 29 8.21 -7.68 12.14
CA PRO A 29 8.84 -8.21 10.93
C PRO A 29 9.32 -7.06 10.04
N ASP A 30 10.52 -7.25 9.49
CA ASP A 30 11.04 -6.38 8.45
C ASP A 30 10.79 -7.04 7.10
N LEU A 31 9.89 -6.43 6.35
CA LEU A 31 9.58 -6.75 4.95
C LEU A 31 9.79 -5.48 4.10
N SER A 32 10.64 -4.57 4.57
CA SER A 32 10.96 -3.37 3.81
C SER A 32 11.58 -3.80 2.50
N ARG A 33 11.05 -3.27 1.40
CA ARG A 33 11.51 -3.57 0.02
C ARG A 33 11.35 -5.02 -0.40
N ALA A 34 10.54 -5.78 0.33
CA ALA A 34 10.04 -7.05 -0.16
C ALA A 34 9.29 -6.86 -1.48
N TYR A 35 9.37 -7.87 -2.34
CA TYR A 35 8.64 -7.92 -3.59
C TYR A 35 7.39 -8.78 -3.42
N LEU A 36 6.25 -8.13 -3.30
CA LEU A 36 4.94 -8.73 -3.07
C LEU A 36 3.93 -8.25 -4.14
N PHE A 37 4.42 -8.08 -5.37
CA PHE A 37 3.61 -7.70 -6.53
C PHE A 37 2.51 -8.73 -6.80
N GLU A 38 1.28 -8.24 -6.97
CA GLU A 38 0.07 -9.06 -7.19
C GLU A 38 -0.10 -10.20 -6.16
N ALA A 39 0.58 -10.11 -5.02
CA ALA A 39 0.54 -11.15 -4.01
C ALA A 39 -0.86 -11.23 -3.38
N GLU A 40 -1.29 -12.45 -3.08
CA GLU A 40 -2.54 -12.69 -2.36
C GLU A 40 -2.33 -12.60 -0.85
N LEU A 41 -2.62 -11.42 -0.32
CA LEU A 41 -2.32 -11.00 1.04
C LEU A 41 -3.58 -10.67 1.86
N SER A 42 -4.73 -11.19 1.41
CA SER A 42 -6.02 -10.90 2.04
C SER A 42 -6.08 -11.47 3.45
N GLY A 43 -6.50 -10.64 4.42
CA GLY A 43 -6.67 -11.04 5.82
C GLY A 43 -5.39 -11.29 6.62
N PHE A 44 -4.21 -11.03 6.04
CA PHE A 44 -2.94 -11.14 6.77
C PHE A 44 -2.83 -10.10 7.89
N ASN A 45 -2.26 -10.52 9.01
CA ASN A 45 -1.94 -9.66 10.14
C ASN A 45 -0.54 -9.04 10.00
N PHE A 46 -0.46 -7.94 9.28
CA PHE A 46 0.75 -7.14 9.10
C PHE A 46 0.84 -5.95 10.06
N SER A 47 0.20 -6.01 11.24
CA SER A 47 0.35 -4.93 12.21
C SER A 47 1.81 -4.74 12.60
N ASP A 48 2.24 -3.48 12.73
CA ASP A 48 3.62 -3.10 13.08
C ASP A 48 4.72 -3.63 12.15
N VAL A 49 4.37 -4.18 10.98
CA VAL A 49 5.36 -4.62 9.99
C VAL A 49 6.04 -3.41 9.37
N ASN A 50 7.36 -3.50 9.23
CA ASN A 50 8.10 -2.57 8.40
C ASN A 50 7.91 -2.98 6.93
N PHE A 51 7.07 -2.25 6.21
CA PHE A 51 6.83 -2.34 4.78
C PHE A 51 7.41 -1.13 4.03
N SER A 52 8.41 -0.46 4.61
CA SER A 52 8.97 0.73 3.96
C SER A 52 9.52 0.35 2.59
N ARG A 53 9.02 1.03 1.55
CA ARG A 53 9.37 0.81 0.14
C ARG A 53 9.15 -0.61 -0.40
N VAL A 54 8.25 -1.37 0.22
CA VAL A 54 7.76 -2.64 -0.32
C VAL A 54 7.13 -2.43 -1.70
N CYS A 55 7.24 -3.41 -2.58
CA CYS A 55 6.44 -3.47 -3.80
C CYS A 55 5.19 -4.32 -3.55
N LEU A 56 4.04 -3.67 -3.42
CA LEU A 56 2.69 -4.23 -3.26
C LEU A 56 1.80 -3.86 -4.46
N ILE A 57 2.40 -3.50 -5.58
CA ILE A 57 1.68 -3.12 -6.78
C ILE A 57 0.71 -4.24 -7.18
N GLY A 58 -0.56 -3.90 -7.38
CA GLY A 58 -1.60 -4.88 -7.73
C GLY A 58 -1.90 -5.92 -6.65
N ALA A 59 -1.21 -5.90 -5.51
CA ALA A 59 -1.38 -6.89 -4.45
C ALA A 59 -2.78 -6.82 -3.84
N ASN A 60 -3.31 -7.98 -3.46
CA ASN A 60 -4.61 -8.07 -2.83
C ASN A 60 -4.48 -8.13 -1.30
N LEU A 61 -4.57 -6.98 -0.65
CA LEU A 61 -4.50 -6.77 0.80
C LEU A 61 -5.90 -6.60 1.43
N LYS A 62 -6.94 -7.11 0.78
CA LYS A 62 -8.31 -6.97 1.26
C LYS A 62 -8.45 -7.49 2.69
N ARG A 63 -9.03 -6.68 3.59
CA ARG A 63 -9.19 -7.00 5.02
C ARG A 63 -7.88 -7.32 5.76
N ALA A 64 -6.72 -7.01 5.20
CA ALA A 64 -5.46 -7.15 5.91
C ALA A 64 -5.40 -6.16 7.08
N ASN A 65 -4.75 -6.58 8.16
CA ASN A 65 -4.45 -5.69 9.28
C ASN A 65 -3.07 -5.05 9.07
N LEU A 66 -3.03 -3.79 8.70
CA LEU A 66 -1.83 -2.97 8.51
C LEU A 66 -1.72 -1.89 9.59
N SER A 67 -2.39 -2.05 10.73
CA SER A 67 -2.38 -1.04 11.79
C SER A 67 -0.96 -0.77 12.26
N SER A 68 -0.58 0.51 12.33
CA SER A 68 0.76 0.95 12.71
C SER A 68 1.91 0.40 11.84
N ALA A 69 1.60 -0.23 10.70
CA ALA A 69 2.61 -0.65 9.74
C ALA A 69 3.32 0.57 9.14
N ASP A 70 4.60 0.42 8.84
CA ASP A 70 5.38 1.45 8.15
C ASP A 70 5.42 1.16 6.65
N LEU A 71 4.62 1.84 5.84
CA LEU A 71 4.61 1.76 4.39
C LEU A 71 5.32 2.97 3.75
N ASN A 72 6.24 3.63 4.46
CA ASN A 72 6.93 4.81 3.92
C ASN A 72 7.59 4.51 2.57
N GLY A 73 7.22 5.28 1.54
CA GLY A 73 7.75 5.11 0.19
C GLY A 73 7.36 3.80 -0.50
N ALA A 74 6.36 3.06 -0.01
CA ALA A 74 5.87 1.83 -0.64
C ALA A 74 5.36 2.08 -2.07
N TYR A 75 5.54 1.09 -2.93
CA TYR A 75 4.94 1.05 -4.26
C TYR A 75 3.71 0.14 -4.19
N ALA A 76 2.52 0.72 -4.08
CA ALA A 76 1.26 0.00 -3.91
C ALA A 76 0.19 0.51 -4.89
N GLY A 77 0.64 0.96 -6.06
CA GLY A 77 -0.26 1.41 -7.13
C GLY A 77 -1.17 0.27 -7.58
N GLY A 78 -2.48 0.55 -7.66
CA GLY A 78 -3.50 -0.44 -8.01
C GLY A 78 -3.74 -1.53 -6.96
N ALA A 79 -3.11 -1.46 -5.77
CA ALA A 79 -3.31 -2.46 -4.73
C ALA A 79 -4.75 -2.46 -4.21
N ASN A 80 -5.28 -3.65 -3.89
CA ASN A 80 -6.59 -3.78 -3.26
C ASN A 80 -6.46 -3.76 -1.73
N LEU A 81 -6.73 -2.59 -1.14
CA LEU A 81 -6.75 -2.35 0.31
C LEU A 81 -8.19 -2.24 0.84
N SER A 82 -9.18 -2.77 0.12
CA SER A 82 -10.58 -2.68 0.53
C SER A 82 -10.80 -3.34 1.89
N GLU A 83 -11.54 -2.65 2.75
CA GLU A 83 -11.83 -3.08 4.13
C GLU A 83 -10.57 -3.34 5.00
N ALA A 84 -9.38 -2.91 4.57
CA ALA A 84 -8.15 -3.09 5.33
C ALA A 84 -8.09 -2.11 6.53
N ASN A 85 -7.43 -2.53 7.60
CA ASN A 85 -7.15 -1.69 8.75
C ASN A 85 -5.79 -1.03 8.61
N LEU A 86 -5.72 0.26 8.27
CA LEU A 86 -4.49 1.06 8.19
C LEU A 86 -4.39 2.08 9.33
N LYS A 87 -5.09 1.86 10.45
CA LYS A 87 -5.10 2.80 11.57
C LYS A 87 -3.67 3.08 12.04
N GLY A 88 -3.29 4.37 12.04
CA GLY A 88 -1.96 4.82 12.46
C GLY A 88 -0.81 4.38 11.55
N ALA A 89 -1.08 3.79 10.39
CA ALA A 89 -0.04 3.39 9.45
C ALA A 89 0.70 4.59 8.87
N ASN A 90 1.97 4.42 8.51
CA ASN A 90 2.78 5.44 7.85
C ASN A 90 2.81 5.20 6.34
N LEU A 91 2.03 5.93 5.57
CA LEU A 91 1.95 5.88 4.10
C LEU A 91 2.76 7.02 3.44
N SER A 92 3.52 7.80 4.23
CA SER A 92 4.22 8.98 3.71
C SER A 92 5.13 8.62 2.55
N SER A 93 5.18 9.47 1.52
CA SER A 93 5.95 9.27 0.28
C SER A 93 5.61 8.01 -0.54
N ALA A 94 4.60 7.22 -0.18
CA ALA A 94 4.21 6.04 -0.94
C ALA A 94 3.51 6.42 -2.26
N ASN A 95 3.62 5.53 -3.25
CA ASN A 95 2.79 5.57 -4.44
C ASN A 95 1.61 4.59 -4.27
N LEU A 96 0.43 5.15 -4.05
CA LEU A 96 -0.86 4.46 -3.90
C LEU A 96 -1.84 4.90 -4.99
N SER A 97 -1.33 5.31 -6.15
CA SER A 97 -2.16 5.69 -7.29
C SER A 97 -3.06 4.53 -7.69
N GLU A 98 -4.34 4.79 -7.95
CA GLU A 98 -5.34 3.78 -8.35
C GLU A 98 -5.62 2.68 -7.32
N ALA A 99 -5.06 2.78 -6.10
CA ALA A 99 -5.32 1.82 -5.05
C ALA A 99 -6.78 1.88 -4.57
N ASN A 100 -7.32 0.72 -4.17
CA ASN A 100 -8.69 0.60 -3.68
C ASN A 100 -8.72 0.60 -2.15
N PHE A 101 -9.16 1.70 -1.56
CA PHE A 101 -9.40 1.89 -0.12
C PHE A 101 -10.89 1.83 0.26
N THR A 102 -11.75 1.21 -0.56
CA THR A 102 -13.19 1.13 -0.27
C THR A 102 -13.42 0.50 1.11
N GLY A 103 -14.04 1.26 2.02
CA GLY A 103 -14.30 0.82 3.40
C GLY A 103 -13.06 0.66 4.30
N ALA A 104 -11.88 1.09 3.87
CA ALA A 104 -10.65 0.98 4.67
C ALA A 104 -10.64 1.95 5.86
N ASP A 105 -9.97 1.57 6.95
CA ASP A 105 -9.77 2.44 8.11
C ASP A 105 -8.40 3.11 8.04
N LEU A 106 -8.35 4.40 7.68
CA LEU A 106 -7.13 5.22 7.66
C LEU A 106 -7.04 6.16 8.87
N THR A 107 -7.76 5.85 9.95
CA THR A 107 -7.78 6.70 11.15
C THR A 107 -6.36 6.96 11.65
N ALA A 108 -5.99 8.22 11.83
CA ALA A 108 -4.66 8.66 12.28
C ALA A 108 -3.48 8.18 11.40
N ALA A 109 -3.73 7.66 10.19
CA ALA A 109 -2.68 7.31 9.26
C ALA A 109 -1.94 8.57 8.78
N LYS A 110 -0.65 8.42 8.48
CA LYS A 110 0.18 9.48 7.89
C LYS A 110 0.25 9.27 6.39
N ALA A 111 -0.04 10.29 5.61
CA ALA A 111 0.02 10.25 4.15
C ALA A 111 0.65 11.53 3.58
N GLU A 112 1.73 12.00 4.22
CA GLU A 112 2.47 13.18 3.78
C GLU A 112 3.23 12.87 2.50
N ALA A 113 3.09 13.72 1.47
CA ALA A 113 3.73 13.53 0.17
C ALA A 113 3.39 12.19 -0.53
N THR A 114 2.25 11.58 -0.18
CA THR A 114 1.77 10.34 -0.80
C THR A 114 1.06 10.62 -2.12
N ASP A 115 1.26 9.77 -3.12
CA ASP A 115 0.50 9.81 -4.37
C ASP A 115 -0.76 8.94 -4.25
N LEU A 116 -1.93 9.56 -4.21
CA LEU A 116 -3.24 8.90 -4.17
C LEU A 116 -4.04 9.23 -5.43
N THR A 117 -3.36 9.57 -6.52
CA THR A 117 -4.03 9.90 -7.79
C THR A 117 -4.93 8.75 -8.22
N ALA A 118 -6.21 9.04 -8.52
CA ALA A 118 -7.22 8.06 -8.91
C ALA A 118 -7.52 6.96 -7.87
N ALA A 119 -7.18 7.16 -6.59
CA ALA A 119 -7.53 6.21 -5.54
C ALA A 119 -9.05 6.14 -5.31
N GLN A 120 -9.55 4.92 -5.05
CA GLN A 120 -10.95 4.67 -4.72
C GLN A 120 -11.13 4.69 -3.20
N MET A 121 -11.97 5.56 -2.65
CA MET A 121 -12.05 5.78 -1.20
C MET A 121 -13.49 5.75 -0.66
N THR A 122 -14.45 5.20 -1.41
CA THR A 122 -15.84 5.14 -0.96
C THR A 122 -15.96 4.43 0.40
N GLY A 123 -16.50 5.13 1.39
CA GLY A 123 -16.68 4.62 2.74
C GLY A 123 -15.40 4.47 3.57
N ALA A 124 -14.26 4.98 3.11
CA ALA A 124 -13.04 5.02 3.90
C ALA A 124 -13.19 5.95 5.13
N CYS A 125 -12.55 5.58 6.24
CA CYS A 125 -12.48 6.40 7.46
C CYS A 125 -11.19 7.22 7.49
N LEU A 126 -11.31 8.54 7.46
CA LEU A 126 -10.21 9.52 7.38
C LEU A 126 -10.09 10.36 8.66
N GLU A 127 -10.63 9.86 9.77
CA GLU A 127 -10.57 10.53 11.07
C GLU A 127 -9.11 10.80 11.49
N ASN A 128 -8.75 12.04 11.78
CA ASN A 128 -7.37 12.46 12.12
C ASN A 128 -6.31 12.06 11.06
N TRP A 129 -6.70 11.88 9.81
CA TRP A 129 -5.77 11.53 8.73
C TRP A 129 -4.81 12.68 8.45
N GLN A 130 -3.50 12.39 8.45
CA GLN A 130 -2.45 13.41 8.37
C GLN A 130 -1.95 13.54 6.93
N ILE A 131 -2.30 14.64 6.26
CA ILE A 131 -1.87 14.95 4.89
C ILE A 131 -1.08 16.26 4.83
N SER A 132 -0.34 16.47 3.74
CA SER A 132 0.39 17.72 3.50
C SER A 132 0.07 18.30 2.12
N LYS A 133 0.57 19.51 1.83
CA LYS A 133 0.43 20.14 0.49
C LYS A 133 1.06 19.29 -0.63
N ALA A 134 1.99 18.40 -0.29
CA ALA A 134 2.64 17.51 -1.24
C ALA A 134 1.82 16.23 -1.52
N THR A 135 0.80 15.93 -0.71
CA THR A 135 -0.08 14.77 -0.91
C THR A 135 -0.94 14.98 -2.15
N LYS A 136 -0.85 14.08 -3.12
CA LYS A 136 -1.57 14.20 -4.39
C LYS A 136 -2.95 13.54 -4.29
N LEU A 137 -4.00 14.35 -4.30
CA LEU A 137 -5.40 13.92 -4.23
C LEU A 137 -6.13 14.20 -5.56
N HIS A 138 -5.48 13.90 -6.69
CA HIS A 138 -6.07 14.14 -8.01
C HIS A 138 -7.00 12.99 -8.39
N ARG A 139 -8.20 13.30 -8.91
CA ARG A 139 -9.18 12.31 -9.41
C ARG A 139 -9.63 11.28 -8.37
N ILE A 140 -9.76 11.66 -7.10
CA ILE A 140 -10.25 10.73 -6.06
C ILE A 140 -11.67 10.26 -6.38
N GLU A 141 -11.87 8.94 -6.35
CA GLU A 141 -13.15 8.31 -6.61
C GLU A 141 -13.80 7.90 -5.29
N ALA A 142 -14.76 8.69 -4.82
CA ALA A 142 -15.51 8.36 -3.62
C ALA A 142 -16.91 8.97 -3.64
N GLN A 143 -17.93 8.14 -3.44
CA GLN A 143 -19.31 8.59 -3.27
C GLN A 143 -19.55 9.22 -1.90
N TYR A 144 -18.79 8.78 -0.89
CA TYR A 144 -18.78 9.35 0.45
C TYR A 144 -17.52 8.89 1.20
N VAL A 145 -17.13 9.63 2.24
CA VAL A 145 -16.08 9.27 3.22
C VAL A 145 -16.58 9.52 4.65
N TYR A 146 -15.88 9.00 5.65
CA TYR A 146 -16.11 9.30 7.05
C TYR A 146 -14.97 10.16 7.61
N LEU A 147 -15.28 11.27 8.28
CA LEU A 147 -14.31 12.07 9.05
C LEU A 147 -14.41 11.79 10.55
N ASN A 148 -15.54 11.23 10.96
CA ASN A 148 -15.79 10.59 12.23
C ASN A 148 -16.62 9.34 11.90
N ARG A 149 -16.51 8.26 12.69
CA ARG A 149 -17.19 6.98 12.41
C ARG A 149 -18.73 7.03 12.37
N GLN A 150 -19.33 8.21 12.50
CA GLN A 150 -20.76 8.42 12.68
C GLN A 150 -21.40 9.14 11.48
N GLN A 151 -20.67 10.03 10.80
CA GLN A 151 -21.21 10.89 9.75
C GLN A 151 -20.54 10.66 8.39
N ARG A 152 -21.38 10.45 7.37
CA ARG A 152 -20.95 10.42 5.96
C ARG A 152 -20.81 11.83 5.43
N HIS A 153 -19.71 12.08 4.74
CA HIS A 153 -19.45 13.30 3.99
C HIS A 153 -19.47 12.96 2.50
N PHE A 154 -20.31 13.67 1.75
CA PHE A 154 -20.55 13.45 0.33
C PHE A 154 -19.85 14.53 -0.49
N PRO A 155 -19.39 14.22 -1.72
CA PRO A 155 -18.94 15.23 -2.66
C PRO A 155 -20.13 16.05 -3.18
N SER A 156 -19.83 17.23 -3.72
CA SER A 156 -20.80 18.14 -4.31
C SER A 156 -21.52 17.57 -5.52
N GLU A 157 -20.86 16.71 -6.32
CA GLU A 157 -21.44 16.11 -7.52
C GLU A 157 -20.71 14.83 -7.94
N GLY A 158 -21.34 13.67 -7.76
CA GLY A 158 -20.77 12.38 -8.16
C GLY A 158 -19.58 11.97 -7.32
N ASN A 159 -18.36 12.32 -7.77
CA ASN A 159 -17.09 12.08 -7.08
C ASN A 159 -16.48 13.41 -6.59
N PHE A 160 -15.53 13.36 -5.66
CA PHE A 160 -14.81 14.55 -5.19
C PHE A 160 -14.07 15.22 -6.36
N LYS A 161 -14.39 16.50 -6.60
CA LYS A 161 -13.67 17.32 -7.58
C LYS A 161 -12.23 17.56 -7.09
N PRO A 162 -11.27 17.84 -8.00
CA PRO A 162 -9.91 18.14 -7.59
C PRO A 162 -9.86 19.23 -6.51
N GLY A 163 -9.23 18.91 -5.37
CA GLY A 163 -9.11 19.80 -4.21
C GLY A 163 -10.30 19.82 -3.24
N GLU A 164 -11.46 19.25 -3.60
CA GLU A 164 -12.65 19.25 -2.73
C GLU A 164 -12.42 18.43 -1.44
N LEU A 165 -11.86 17.22 -1.57
CA LEU A 165 -11.53 16.39 -0.42
C LEU A 165 -10.47 17.06 0.48
N ALA A 166 -9.46 17.69 -0.13
CA ALA A 166 -8.43 18.41 0.62
C ALA A 166 -9.01 19.58 1.42
N ALA A 167 -9.92 20.35 0.81
CA ALA A 167 -10.61 21.44 1.48
C ALA A 167 -11.51 20.95 2.63
N LEU A 168 -12.19 19.81 2.43
CA LEU A 168 -12.99 19.16 3.46
C LEU A 168 -12.13 18.75 4.67
N LEU A 169 -10.98 18.12 4.43
CA LEU A 169 -10.04 17.70 5.48
C LEU A 169 -9.44 18.90 6.23
N GLN A 170 -9.07 19.97 5.51
CA GLN A 170 -8.57 21.20 6.13
C GLN A 170 -9.63 21.85 7.03
N ALA A 171 -10.87 21.94 6.56
CA ALA A 171 -11.97 22.53 7.33
C ALA A 171 -12.26 21.75 8.62
N GLU A 172 -12.06 20.44 8.64
CA GLU A 172 -12.20 19.61 9.84
C GLU A 172 -11.01 19.81 10.81
N SER A 173 -9.78 19.90 10.29
CA SER A 173 -8.60 20.23 11.09
C SER A 173 -8.75 21.59 11.79
N ASP A 174 -9.30 22.59 11.09
CA ASP A 174 -9.50 23.94 11.62
C ASP A 174 -10.62 24.02 12.67
N ARG A 175 -11.53 23.03 12.69
CA ARG A 175 -12.63 22.93 13.68
C ARG A 175 -12.20 22.28 14.99
N SER A 176 -11.08 21.56 15.02
CA SER A 176 -10.56 20.93 16.25
C SER A 176 -10.10 22.00 17.27
N PRO A 177 -10.72 22.14 18.46
CA PRO A 177 -10.49 23.25 19.39
C PRO A 177 -9.11 23.31 20.10
N LEU A 178 -8.10 22.58 19.63
CA LEU A 178 -6.80 22.48 20.29
C LEU A 178 -5.70 23.24 19.54
N GLN A 179 -5.98 24.48 19.12
CA GLN A 179 -4.94 25.46 18.74
C GLN A 179 -5.52 26.89 18.74
N LYS A 180 -5.95 27.37 19.91
CA LYS A 180 -5.96 28.84 20.16
C LYS A 180 -4.78 29.16 21.07
N PRO A 181 -3.92 30.14 20.74
CA PRO A 181 -2.94 30.63 21.69
C PRO A 181 -3.70 31.22 22.88
N VAL A 182 -3.29 30.86 24.09
CA VAL A 182 -3.74 31.52 25.32
C VAL A 182 -3.26 32.97 25.22
N ALA A 183 -4.18 33.87 24.86
CA ALA A 183 -3.93 35.30 24.96
C ALA A 183 -3.81 35.64 26.45
N SER A 184 -2.58 35.85 26.89
CA SER A 184 -2.25 36.45 28.18
C SER A 184 -2.71 37.91 28.20
N ALA A 185 -3.85 38.17 28.83
CA ALA A 185 -4.22 39.50 29.31
C ALA A 185 -5.36 39.39 30.34
N TRP A 186 -5.04 38.88 31.53
CA TRP A 186 -5.83 39.20 32.73
C TRP A 186 -5.21 40.44 33.36
N VAL A 187 -5.88 41.59 33.21
CA VAL A 187 -5.67 42.78 34.02
C VAL A 187 -6.73 42.77 35.11
N SER A 188 -6.29 42.78 36.37
CA SER A 188 -7.13 42.77 37.57
C SER A 188 -8.11 43.95 37.61
N PRO A 189 -9.39 43.74 37.96
CA PRO A 189 -10.23 44.81 38.50
C PRO A 189 -10.05 44.88 40.02
N GLN A 190 -9.74 46.08 40.54
CA GLN A 190 -9.74 46.36 41.97
C GLN A 190 -11.15 46.31 42.55
N VAL A 191 -11.24 45.73 43.74
CA VAL A 191 -12.39 45.73 44.65
C VAL A 191 -12.46 47.08 45.39
N PRO A 192 -13.66 47.58 45.71
CA PRO A 192 -13.85 48.32 46.95
C PRO A 192 -14.84 47.62 47.91
N ASP A 193 -14.63 47.98 49.17
CA ASP A 193 -15.01 47.33 50.42
C ASP A 193 -16.50 47.12 50.76
N SER A 194 -16.68 46.15 51.67
CA SER A 194 -17.65 46.05 52.79
C SER A 194 -19.13 45.75 52.50
N ALA A 195 -19.65 44.60 52.98
CA ALA A 195 -20.12 44.40 54.36
C ALA A 195 -20.89 43.05 54.54
N GLU A 196 -20.41 42.27 55.52
CA GLU A 196 -21.13 41.46 56.53
C GLU A 196 -22.13 40.31 56.24
N SER A 197 -21.72 39.13 56.76
CA SER A 197 -22.50 38.12 57.55
C SER A 197 -23.42 37.17 56.77
N ASN A 198 -23.61 35.88 57.09
CA ASN A 198 -23.23 35.03 58.21
C ASN A 198 -23.46 33.54 57.84
N ALA A 199 -22.67 32.65 58.46
CA ALA A 199 -22.96 31.25 58.87
C ALA A 199 -23.32 30.12 57.86
N ALA A 200 -22.49 29.07 57.92
CA ALA A 200 -22.76 27.66 57.53
C ALA A 200 -23.44 26.89 58.72
N PRO A 201 -23.74 25.56 58.71
CA PRO A 201 -23.37 24.53 57.73
C PRO A 201 -24.39 23.41 57.39
N VAL A 202 -24.07 22.69 56.30
CA VAL A 202 -24.16 21.24 56.01
C VAL A 202 -25.15 20.34 56.78
N ALA A 203 -26.04 19.65 56.05
CA ALA A 203 -26.36 18.22 56.20
C ALA A 203 -27.19 17.68 55.00
N SER A 204 -26.83 16.49 54.51
CA SER A 204 -27.53 15.72 53.48
C SER A 204 -28.80 15.04 54.01
N PRO A 205 -29.82 14.76 53.17
CA PRO A 205 -30.82 13.72 53.43
C PRO A 205 -30.66 12.48 52.52
N PRO A 206 -31.12 11.29 52.97
CA PRO A 206 -31.21 10.08 52.16
C PRO A 206 -32.59 9.97 51.48
N GLU A 207 -32.65 9.39 50.29
CA GLU A 207 -33.90 8.97 49.65
C GLU A 207 -34.14 7.47 49.81
N ALA A 208 -35.41 7.14 50.00
CA ALA A 208 -35.97 5.81 50.23
C ALA A 208 -36.82 5.38 49.02
N THR A 209 -36.95 4.06 48.84
CA THR A 209 -38.09 3.32 48.21
C THR A 209 -38.34 3.57 46.70
N THR A 210 -38.67 2.62 45.82
CA THR A 210 -39.40 1.35 45.95
C THR A 210 -39.26 0.52 44.66
N GLU A 211 -39.54 -0.79 44.79
CA GLU A 211 -39.65 -1.88 43.81
C GLU A 211 -40.53 -1.58 42.58
N THR A 212 -40.28 -2.16 41.40
CA THR A 212 -40.93 -3.40 40.86
C THR A 212 -40.39 -3.59 39.41
N ALA A 213 -40.32 -4.75 38.75
CA ALA A 213 -40.63 -6.15 39.04
C ALA A 213 -39.82 -7.03 38.06
N VAL A 214 -39.57 -8.27 38.48
CA VAL A 214 -38.93 -9.38 37.76
C VAL A 214 -39.96 -10.12 36.88
N LEU A 215 -39.52 -10.74 35.78
CA LEU A 215 -39.91 -12.09 35.29
C LEU A 215 -39.10 -12.40 34.00
N GLN A 216 -37.96 -13.09 34.09
CA GLN A 216 -37.73 -14.55 34.04
C GLN A 216 -37.81 -15.22 32.66
N SER A 217 -36.77 -16.02 32.47
CA SER A 217 -36.29 -16.81 31.32
C SER A 217 -37.18 -18.01 30.92
N ALA A 218 -37.06 -18.43 29.65
CA ALA A 218 -37.20 -19.85 29.28
C ALA A 218 -36.46 -20.18 27.97
N ALA A 219 -35.76 -21.31 27.96
CA ALA A 219 -35.10 -21.96 26.81
C ALA A 219 -36.08 -22.85 26.01
N PRO A 220 -35.65 -23.40 24.86
CA PRO A 220 -35.99 -24.79 24.49
C PRO A 220 -34.74 -25.55 23.99
N GLY A 221 -34.61 -26.89 23.98
CA GLY A 221 -35.56 -28.00 23.97
C GLY A 221 -35.26 -28.90 22.76
N ARG A 222 -34.60 -30.06 22.96
CA ARG A 222 -34.31 -31.11 21.94
C ARG A 222 -35.55 -31.99 21.67
N SER A 223 -35.72 -32.52 20.43
CA SER A 223 -36.05 -33.95 20.12
C SER A 223 -36.65 -34.24 18.71
N ARG A 224 -35.97 -35.13 17.95
CA ARG A 224 -36.42 -36.32 17.12
C ARG A 224 -37.26 -36.23 15.81
N SER A 225 -36.58 -36.55 14.68
CA SER A 225 -36.67 -37.72 13.74
C SER A 225 -37.93 -38.21 12.97
N VAL A 226 -37.75 -38.34 11.62
CA VAL A 226 -38.19 -39.32 10.55
C VAL A 226 -39.67 -39.44 10.08
N PRO A 227 -40.00 -40.07 8.90
CA PRO A 227 -39.50 -39.95 7.50
C PRO A 227 -40.64 -40.03 6.41
N TRP A 228 -40.34 -40.04 5.09
CA TRP A 228 -41.23 -40.57 4.01
C TRP A 228 -40.37 -41.08 2.84
N GLU A 229 -40.27 -42.40 2.62
CA GLU A 229 -41.02 -43.31 1.72
C GLU A 229 -40.54 -43.40 0.26
N ILE A 230 -40.34 -44.66 -0.16
CA ILE A 230 -39.79 -45.17 -1.42
C ILE A 230 -40.95 -45.68 -2.29
N LEU A 231 -40.96 -45.37 -3.59
CA LEU A 231 -41.70 -46.13 -4.60
C LEU A 231 -40.74 -46.59 -5.70
N VAL A 232 -40.66 -47.91 -5.88
CA VAL A 232 -39.93 -48.60 -6.94
C VAL A 232 -40.89 -48.79 -8.13
N GLY A 233 -40.45 -48.37 -9.32
CA GLY A 233 -41.10 -48.67 -10.60
C GLY A 233 -40.04 -49.06 -11.64
N VAL A 234 -40.11 -50.31 -12.09
CA VAL A 234 -39.21 -50.95 -13.07
C VAL A 234 -39.57 -50.51 -14.50
N GLY A 235 -38.58 -50.25 -15.35
CA GLY A 235 -38.78 -50.42 -16.81
C GLY A 235 -37.92 -49.58 -17.77
N VAL A 236 -36.90 -50.23 -18.34
CA VAL A 236 -36.45 -50.13 -19.74
C VAL A 236 -35.69 -48.87 -20.21
N GLY A 237 -34.35 -48.99 -20.17
CA GLY A 237 -33.40 -48.73 -21.26
C GLY A 237 -33.58 -47.55 -22.22
N LEU A 238 -32.70 -46.54 -22.07
CA LEU A 238 -31.93 -45.91 -23.15
C LEU A 238 -30.95 -44.89 -22.53
N ALA A 239 -29.72 -45.33 -22.28
CA ALA A 239 -28.65 -44.44 -21.85
C ALA A 239 -28.12 -43.67 -23.08
N VAL A 240 -28.68 -42.49 -23.34
CA VAL A 240 -28.00 -41.46 -24.13
C VAL A 240 -27.06 -40.75 -23.15
N ILE A 241 -25.81 -41.20 -23.08
CA ILE A 241 -24.75 -40.44 -22.43
C ILE A 241 -24.42 -39.29 -23.37
N ALA A 242 -25.02 -38.13 -23.13
CA ALA A 242 -24.49 -36.87 -23.62
C ALA A 242 -23.11 -36.68 -22.96
N ALA A 243 -22.05 -36.89 -23.74
CA ALA A 243 -20.71 -36.48 -23.38
C ALA A 243 -20.69 -34.95 -23.31
N ILE A 244 -21.03 -34.39 -22.14
CA ILE A 244 -20.61 -33.05 -21.79
C ILE A 244 -19.11 -33.18 -21.52
N ALA A 245 -18.31 -32.96 -22.56
CA ALA A 245 -16.89 -32.71 -22.41
C ALA A 245 -16.75 -31.42 -21.60
N SER A 246 -16.74 -31.57 -20.28
CA SER A 246 -16.25 -30.56 -19.36
C SER A 246 -14.78 -30.35 -19.70
N PHE A 247 -14.48 -29.45 -20.63
CA PHE A 247 -13.13 -28.94 -20.80
C PHE A 247 -12.75 -28.27 -19.48
N PRO A 248 -11.77 -28.77 -18.71
CA PRO A 248 -11.14 -27.92 -17.72
C PRO A 248 -10.43 -26.83 -18.50
N ARG A 249 -10.97 -25.61 -18.45
CA ARG A 249 -10.24 -24.41 -18.87
C ARG A 249 -9.23 -24.10 -17.76
N THR A 250 -8.25 -24.97 -17.57
CA THR A 250 -7.01 -24.58 -16.92
C THR A 250 -6.31 -23.65 -17.91
N ARG A 251 -6.54 -22.33 -17.76
CA ARG A 251 -5.55 -21.36 -18.19
C ARG A 251 -4.30 -21.73 -17.39
N THR A 252 -3.34 -22.35 -18.06
CA THR A 252 -1.96 -22.27 -17.62
C THR A 252 -1.62 -20.79 -17.67
N VAL A 253 -1.76 -20.11 -16.53
CA VAL A 253 -1.00 -18.88 -16.30
C VAL A 253 0.43 -19.36 -16.39
N THR A 254 1.13 -18.94 -17.44
CA THR A 254 2.57 -19.15 -17.53
C THR A 254 3.14 -18.37 -16.35
N GLU A 255 3.38 -19.05 -15.23
CA GLU A 255 3.98 -18.45 -14.04
C GLU A 255 5.33 -17.90 -14.48
N LEU A 256 5.45 -16.57 -14.47
CA LEU A 256 6.74 -15.92 -14.71
C LEU A 256 7.70 -16.42 -13.63
N PRO A 257 8.97 -16.71 -13.98
CA PRO A 257 9.96 -17.06 -12.97
C PRO A 257 10.02 -15.94 -11.91
N PRO A 258 10.15 -16.28 -10.62
CA PRO A 258 10.23 -15.27 -9.58
C PRO A 258 11.39 -14.31 -9.87
N LEU A 259 11.15 -13.01 -9.71
CA LEU A 259 12.19 -12.00 -9.92
C LEU A 259 13.37 -12.31 -9.00
N VAL A 260 14.58 -12.26 -9.58
CA VAL A 260 15.83 -12.56 -8.86
C VAL A 260 16.21 -11.44 -7.87
N CYS A 261 15.63 -10.25 -8.03
CA CYS A 261 15.92 -9.09 -7.21
C CYS A 261 14.91 -8.86 -6.10
N ASN A 262 15.35 -9.08 -4.85
CA ASN A 262 14.82 -8.43 -3.66
C ASN A 262 15.67 -7.16 -3.41
N GLU A 263 15.11 -5.99 -3.05
CA GLU A 263 15.79 -4.71 -3.35
C GLU A 263 16.87 -4.17 -2.40
N PRO A 264 17.20 -4.64 -1.19
CA PRO A 264 17.70 -3.77 -0.08
C PRO A 264 17.50 -2.21 -0.05
N PRO A 265 17.78 -1.54 1.09
CA PRO A 265 17.49 -0.13 1.30
C PRO A 265 18.02 0.93 0.34
N LEU A 266 17.14 1.78 -0.26
CA LEU A 266 17.62 3.15 -0.50
C LEU A 266 17.95 3.76 0.88
N PRO A 267 19.14 4.28 1.14
CA PRO A 267 19.27 5.23 2.22
C PRO A 267 18.22 6.35 2.00
N PRO A 268 17.64 6.94 3.05
CA PRO A 268 17.11 8.29 2.90
C PRO A 268 18.20 9.12 2.20
N ILE A 269 17.83 10.09 1.35
CA ILE A 269 18.74 11.23 1.17
C ILE A 269 18.78 11.83 2.57
N SER A 270 19.76 11.37 3.34
CA SER A 270 20.05 11.91 4.64
C SER A 270 20.27 13.40 4.41
N ASP A 271 19.94 14.25 5.38
CA ASP A 271 20.46 15.63 5.39
C ASP A 271 22.00 15.67 5.36
N SER A 272 22.66 14.49 5.39
CA SER A 272 24.07 14.31 5.07
C SER A 272 24.39 14.75 3.64
N PRO A 273 25.52 15.47 3.45
CA PRO A 273 26.00 15.79 2.11
C PRO A 273 26.28 14.52 1.31
N PRO A 274 26.20 14.58 -0.04
CA PRO A 274 26.57 13.45 -0.88
C PRO A 274 28.02 13.06 -0.62
N ALA A 275 28.31 11.77 -0.73
CA ALA A 275 29.68 11.26 -0.64
C ALA A 275 30.54 11.78 -1.80
N HIS A 276 29.91 12.04 -2.95
CA HIS A 276 30.54 12.68 -4.10
C HIS A 276 29.51 13.49 -4.91
N GLU A 277 29.94 14.63 -5.43
CA GLU A 277 29.17 15.44 -6.38
C GLU A 277 30.01 15.60 -7.65
N TYR A 278 29.49 15.07 -8.76
CA TYR A 278 30.13 15.10 -10.06
C TYR A 278 29.98 16.49 -10.71
N ALA A 279 30.84 16.80 -11.68
CA ALA A 279 30.84 18.09 -12.38
C ALA A 279 29.53 18.38 -13.14
N ASP A 280 28.79 17.34 -13.53
CA ASP A 280 27.48 17.45 -14.18
C ASP A 280 26.33 17.74 -13.20
N GLY A 281 26.60 17.73 -11.88
CA GLY A 281 25.62 17.90 -10.81
C GLY A 281 25.00 16.60 -10.31
N THR A 282 25.44 15.45 -10.81
CA THR A 282 25.07 14.14 -10.28
C THR A 282 25.61 13.99 -8.87
N ARG A 283 24.78 13.46 -7.97
CA ARG A 283 25.11 13.30 -6.55
C ARG A 283 25.05 11.83 -6.17
N PHE A 284 26.13 11.33 -5.58
CA PHE A 284 26.23 9.96 -5.11
C PHE A 284 26.19 9.89 -3.58
N TYR A 285 25.42 8.93 -3.05
CA TYR A 285 25.30 8.64 -1.63
C TYR A 285 25.64 7.18 -1.40
N GLY A 286 26.68 6.91 -0.61
CA GLY A 286 27.20 5.57 -0.37
C GLY A 286 28.70 5.61 -0.09
N THR A 287 29.36 4.46 -0.18
CA THR A 287 30.82 4.39 -0.10
C THR A 287 31.44 4.79 -1.43
N PHE A 288 32.25 5.84 -1.43
CA PHE A 288 32.97 6.30 -2.61
C PHE A 288 34.46 5.96 -2.49
N GLY A 289 35.02 5.30 -3.50
CA GLY A 289 36.43 4.95 -3.59
C GLY A 289 37.29 6.11 -4.07
N GLU A 290 38.50 5.82 -4.58
CA GLU A 290 39.43 6.86 -5.04
C GLU A 290 38.91 7.67 -6.24
N SER A 291 38.16 7.03 -7.15
CA SER A 291 37.66 7.67 -8.38
C SER A 291 36.23 7.32 -8.73
N ALA A 292 35.59 6.38 -8.04
CA ALA A 292 34.28 5.86 -8.42
C ALA A 292 33.51 5.29 -7.20
N PRO A 293 32.20 5.05 -7.33
CA PRO A 293 31.44 4.28 -6.35
C PRO A 293 32.14 2.96 -6.05
N ALA A 294 32.34 2.67 -4.76
CA ALA A 294 32.90 1.40 -4.36
C ALA A 294 31.90 0.26 -4.61
N ASP A 295 32.43 -0.96 -4.76
CA ASP A 295 31.61 -2.17 -4.83
C ASP A 295 30.68 -2.26 -3.62
N GLY A 296 29.39 -2.47 -3.87
CA GLY A 296 28.36 -2.46 -2.85
C GLY A 296 27.19 -1.57 -3.22
N ARG A 297 26.45 -1.08 -2.23
CA ARG A 297 25.19 -0.36 -2.49
C ARG A 297 25.36 1.14 -2.41
N GLY A 298 24.60 1.86 -3.22
CA GLY A 298 24.56 3.31 -3.21
C GLY A 298 23.34 3.88 -3.92
N THR A 299 23.13 5.18 -3.75
CA THR A 299 22.11 5.95 -4.46
C THR A 299 22.79 6.96 -5.37
N MET A 300 22.36 7.03 -6.63
CA MET A 300 22.75 8.07 -7.57
C MET A 300 21.54 8.95 -7.87
N VAL A 301 21.68 10.26 -7.71
CA VAL A 301 20.65 11.26 -8.00
C VAL A 301 21.16 12.18 -9.10
N TYR A 302 20.48 12.15 -10.24
CA TYR A 302 20.89 12.91 -11.43
C TYR A 302 20.24 14.30 -11.44
N PRO A 303 20.85 15.29 -12.14
CA PRO A 303 20.33 16.67 -12.21
C PRO A 303 18.92 16.77 -12.82
N ASN A 304 18.58 15.84 -13.72
CA ASN A 304 17.27 15.79 -14.36
C ASN A 304 16.16 15.24 -13.45
N GLY A 305 16.50 14.77 -12.24
CA GLY A 305 15.57 14.18 -11.29
C GLY A 305 15.48 12.65 -11.37
N ASP A 306 16.19 12.01 -12.30
CA ASP A 306 16.33 10.56 -12.30
C ASP A 306 17.08 10.11 -11.04
N ARG A 307 16.79 8.88 -10.61
CA ARG A 307 17.41 8.28 -9.43
C ARG A 307 17.65 6.80 -9.64
N TYR A 308 18.87 6.36 -9.38
CA TYR A 308 19.20 4.95 -9.21
C TYR A 308 19.43 4.65 -7.74
N ASP A 309 19.00 3.46 -7.33
CA ASP A 309 19.42 2.86 -6.08
C ASP A 309 19.61 1.38 -6.23
N GLY A 310 20.74 0.90 -5.75
CA GLY A 310 21.06 -0.49 -5.88
C GLY A 310 22.54 -0.74 -5.77
N GLU A 311 22.93 -1.87 -6.32
CA GLU A 311 24.29 -2.34 -6.31
C GLU A 311 25.16 -1.66 -7.39
N PHE A 312 26.43 -1.50 -7.06
CA PHE A 312 27.51 -1.01 -7.88
C PHE A 312 28.64 -2.05 -7.90
N ARG A 313 29.27 -2.17 -9.06
CA ARG A 313 30.52 -2.90 -9.26
C ARG A 313 31.39 -2.14 -10.24
N ASP A 314 32.65 -1.94 -9.89
CA ASP A 314 33.61 -1.16 -10.68
C ASP A 314 33.04 0.22 -11.08
N GLY A 315 32.37 0.89 -10.13
CA GLY A 315 31.75 2.20 -10.34
C GLY A 315 30.46 2.23 -11.16
N ARG A 316 30.01 1.08 -11.70
CA ARG A 316 28.83 0.99 -12.57
C ARG A 316 27.68 0.25 -11.90
N ARG A 317 26.45 0.60 -12.26
CA ARG A 317 25.25 -0.09 -11.75
C ARG A 317 25.27 -1.55 -12.21
N ASN A 318 25.23 -2.46 -11.24
CA ASN A 318 25.40 -3.89 -11.45
C ASN A 318 24.68 -4.62 -10.33
N GLY A 319 24.04 -5.76 -10.60
CA GLY A 319 23.26 -6.47 -9.57
C GLY A 319 21.84 -5.93 -9.47
N CYS A 320 21.23 -5.96 -8.28
CA CYS A 320 19.84 -5.54 -8.13
C CYS A 320 19.70 -4.03 -7.84
N GLY A 321 18.69 -3.41 -8.44
CA GLY A 321 18.38 -2.00 -8.17
C GLY A 321 17.04 -1.54 -8.70
N THR A 322 16.71 -0.31 -8.32
CA THR A 322 15.54 0.44 -8.77
C THR A 322 16.00 1.72 -9.45
N PHE A 323 15.51 1.95 -10.66
CA PHE A 323 15.69 3.19 -11.38
C PHE A 323 14.36 3.92 -11.50
N THR A 324 14.25 5.05 -10.82
CA THR A 324 13.10 5.95 -10.89
C THR A 324 13.42 7.09 -11.84
N PHE A 325 12.64 7.20 -12.91
CA PHE A 325 12.79 8.27 -13.89
C PHE A 325 12.01 9.52 -13.49
N ALA A 326 12.51 10.69 -13.86
CA ALA A 326 11.83 11.97 -13.67
C ALA A 326 10.46 12.03 -14.37
N ASN A 327 10.30 11.27 -15.46
CA ASN A 327 9.02 11.10 -16.17
C ASN A 327 8.06 10.08 -15.52
N ARG A 328 8.33 9.67 -14.27
CA ARG A 328 7.53 8.74 -13.45
C ARG A 328 7.56 7.28 -13.90
N ARG A 329 8.41 6.91 -14.86
CA ARG A 329 8.68 5.48 -15.13
C ARG A 329 9.53 4.90 -14.02
N ILE A 330 9.37 3.61 -13.78
CA ILE A 330 10.11 2.90 -12.75
C ILE A 330 10.57 1.56 -13.31
N TYR A 331 11.87 1.31 -13.26
CA TYR A 331 12.43 -0.02 -13.42
C TYR A 331 12.80 -0.60 -12.07
N VAL A 332 12.43 -1.85 -11.82
CA VAL A 332 12.90 -2.64 -10.67
C VAL A 332 13.41 -3.96 -11.22
N GLY A 333 14.69 -4.27 -11.05
CA GLY A 333 15.25 -5.48 -11.64
C GLY A 333 16.78 -5.54 -11.61
N GLN A 334 17.34 -6.41 -12.45
CA GLN A 334 18.78 -6.59 -12.52
C GLN A 334 19.42 -5.57 -13.46
N PHE A 335 20.64 -5.18 -13.08
CA PHE A 335 21.52 -4.31 -13.84
C PHE A 335 22.80 -5.05 -14.18
N ARG A 336 23.35 -4.76 -15.36
CA ARG A 336 24.70 -5.15 -15.74
C ARG A 336 25.34 -4.00 -16.50
N ASP A 337 26.46 -3.51 -16.00
CA ASP A 337 27.23 -2.43 -16.63
C ASP A 337 26.34 -1.25 -17.08
N ASP A 338 25.56 -0.71 -16.14
CA ASP A 338 24.65 0.42 -16.35
C ASP A 338 23.37 0.15 -17.17
N GLN A 339 23.11 -1.10 -17.53
CA GLN A 339 21.97 -1.47 -18.36
C GLN A 339 20.99 -2.38 -17.64
N PHE A 340 19.69 -2.27 -17.94
CA PHE A 340 18.70 -3.25 -17.52
C PHE A 340 18.99 -4.59 -18.18
N GLN A 341 19.03 -5.63 -17.37
CA GLN A 341 19.41 -6.98 -17.78
C GLN A 341 18.59 -8.00 -16.99
N GLY A 342 18.38 -9.19 -17.54
CA GLY A 342 17.76 -10.30 -16.82
C GLY A 342 16.34 -9.98 -16.38
N GLN A 343 15.92 -10.43 -15.20
CA GLN A 343 14.53 -10.28 -14.77
C GLN A 343 14.26 -8.89 -14.19
N GLY A 344 13.12 -8.29 -14.54
CA GLY A 344 12.69 -7.03 -13.96
C GLY A 344 11.23 -6.65 -14.27
N ILE A 345 10.87 -5.46 -13.81
CA ILE A 345 9.57 -4.84 -14.02
C ILE A 345 9.81 -3.45 -14.57
N TRP A 346 9.08 -3.14 -15.63
CA TRP A 346 9.02 -1.82 -16.20
C TRP A 346 7.63 -1.25 -16.02
N THR A 347 7.50 -0.25 -15.17
CA THR A 347 6.27 0.51 -14.97
C THR A 347 6.32 1.78 -15.79
N LEU A 348 5.38 1.92 -16.71
CA LEU A 348 5.21 3.09 -17.56
C LEU A 348 4.51 4.23 -16.82
N GLU A 349 4.64 5.45 -17.35
CA GLU A 349 4.03 6.66 -16.78
C GLU A 349 2.50 6.55 -16.64
N ASN A 350 1.87 5.84 -17.57
CA ASN A 350 0.42 5.65 -17.60
C ASN A 350 -0.07 4.54 -16.66
N GLY A 351 0.84 3.86 -15.95
CA GLY A 351 0.52 2.75 -15.05
C GLY A 351 0.61 1.36 -15.68
N ASP A 352 0.74 1.26 -17.01
CA ASP A 352 0.98 -0.02 -17.70
C ASP A 352 2.31 -0.62 -17.25
N ARG A 353 2.41 -1.95 -17.30
CA ARG A 353 3.56 -2.69 -16.76
C ARG A 353 4.03 -3.75 -17.72
N TYR A 354 5.33 -3.94 -17.81
CA TYR A 354 5.94 -5.15 -18.36
C TYR A 354 6.71 -5.86 -17.26
N ILE A 355 6.56 -7.18 -17.17
CA ILE A 355 7.23 -8.02 -16.19
C ILE A 355 7.88 -9.16 -16.96
N GLY A 356 9.18 -9.32 -16.82
CA GLY A 356 9.89 -10.40 -17.48
C GLY A 356 11.34 -10.07 -17.75
N GLU A 357 11.86 -10.69 -18.80
CA GLU A 357 13.27 -10.60 -19.15
C GLU A 357 13.61 -9.27 -19.88
N PHE A 358 14.82 -8.79 -19.62
CA PHE A 358 15.44 -7.61 -20.19
C PHE A 358 16.83 -7.95 -20.75
N GLN A 359 17.15 -7.33 -21.87
CA GLN A 359 18.49 -7.35 -22.47
C GLN A 359 18.75 -6.01 -23.12
N ASP A 360 19.93 -5.43 -22.87
CA ASP A 360 20.38 -4.16 -23.45
C ASP A 360 19.31 -3.04 -23.29
N ASN A 361 18.72 -2.95 -22.10
CA ASN A 361 17.66 -1.99 -21.74
C ASN A 361 16.29 -2.23 -22.38
N LYS A 362 16.07 -3.36 -23.06
CA LYS A 362 14.81 -3.68 -23.74
C LYS A 362 14.16 -4.91 -23.16
N CYS A 363 12.84 -4.93 -23.17
CA CYS A 363 12.06 -6.14 -22.92
C CYS A 363 12.44 -7.22 -23.96
N ASN A 364 12.98 -8.34 -23.49
CA ASN A 364 13.55 -9.36 -24.37
C ASN A 364 13.57 -10.71 -23.65
N GLY A 365 12.90 -11.73 -24.20
CA GLY A 365 12.69 -13.03 -23.57
C GLY A 365 11.24 -13.24 -23.15
N GLN A 366 10.99 -14.10 -22.16
CA GLN A 366 9.64 -14.31 -21.64
C GLN A 366 9.17 -13.11 -20.80
N GLY A 367 7.92 -12.69 -21.02
CA GLY A 367 7.34 -11.62 -20.22
C GLY A 367 5.83 -11.44 -20.41
N THR A 368 5.24 -10.69 -19.48
CA THR A 368 3.83 -10.32 -19.47
C THR A 368 3.71 -8.80 -19.44
N PHE A 369 2.96 -8.26 -20.39
CA PHE A 369 2.50 -6.88 -20.35
C PHE A 369 1.10 -6.81 -19.73
N ILE A 370 0.91 -5.90 -18.79
CA ILE A 370 -0.31 -5.68 -18.03
C ILE A 370 -0.72 -4.23 -18.24
N SER A 371 -1.84 -4.01 -18.90
CA SER A 371 -2.43 -2.69 -19.05
C SER A 371 -3.15 -2.26 -17.77
N VAL A 372 -3.29 -0.95 -17.56
CA VAL A 372 -4.07 -0.41 -16.43
C VAL A 372 -5.54 -0.84 -16.40
N ASP A 373 -6.10 -1.26 -17.54
CA ASP A 373 -7.44 -1.85 -17.61
C ASP A 373 -7.49 -3.31 -17.10
N GLY A 374 -6.36 -3.85 -16.64
CA GLY A 374 -6.20 -5.21 -16.15
C GLY A 374 -6.00 -6.25 -17.27
N SER A 375 -5.99 -5.84 -18.54
CA SER A 375 -5.74 -6.78 -19.64
C SER A 375 -4.26 -7.20 -19.66
N GLN A 376 -4.04 -8.49 -19.87
CA GLN A 376 -2.69 -9.07 -19.86
C GLN A 376 -2.34 -9.68 -21.23
N ARG A 377 -1.06 -9.60 -21.60
CA ARG A 377 -0.48 -10.22 -22.79
C ARG A 377 0.87 -10.84 -22.42
N THR A 378 0.91 -12.17 -22.41
CA THR A 378 2.11 -12.95 -22.10
C THR A 378 2.67 -13.58 -23.36
N GLY A 379 3.99 -13.60 -23.50
CA GLY A 379 4.66 -14.30 -24.60
C GLY A 379 6.15 -14.02 -24.64
N ILE A 380 6.74 -14.26 -25.81
CA ILE A 380 8.14 -13.97 -26.09
C ILE A 380 8.25 -12.55 -26.65
N TRP A 381 9.15 -11.77 -26.07
CA TRP A 381 9.43 -10.39 -26.44
C TRP A 381 10.80 -10.31 -27.11
N GLU A 382 10.91 -9.52 -28.16
CA GLU A 382 12.17 -9.26 -28.85
C GLU A 382 12.29 -7.75 -29.10
N ASN A 383 13.40 -7.16 -28.65
CA ASN A 383 13.70 -5.75 -28.86
C ASN A 383 12.60 -4.76 -28.38
N GLY A 384 11.84 -5.13 -27.35
CA GLY A 384 10.76 -4.31 -26.80
C GLY A 384 9.36 -4.67 -27.30
N ASP A 385 9.24 -5.55 -28.29
CA ASP A 385 7.96 -5.89 -28.92
C ASP A 385 7.58 -7.35 -28.68
N LEU A 386 6.29 -7.60 -28.46
CA LEU A 386 5.74 -8.95 -28.30
C LEU A 386 5.71 -9.65 -29.65
N THR A 387 6.37 -10.80 -29.77
CA THR A 387 6.50 -11.50 -31.07
C THR A 387 5.17 -11.98 -31.67
N SER A 388 4.14 -12.17 -30.86
CA SER A 388 2.83 -12.68 -31.28
C SER A 388 1.78 -11.61 -31.58
N ASP A 389 2.07 -10.32 -31.34
CA ASP A 389 1.09 -9.24 -31.47
C ASP A 389 1.79 -7.90 -31.79
N ASN A 390 1.06 -6.88 -32.25
CA ASN A 390 1.62 -5.53 -32.42
C ASN A 390 1.57 -4.74 -31.10
N LEU A 391 2.21 -5.29 -30.07
CA LEU A 391 2.30 -4.70 -28.74
C LEU A 391 3.77 -4.43 -28.38
N SER A 392 4.04 -3.22 -27.90
CA SER A 392 5.37 -2.79 -27.46
C SER A 392 5.32 -2.49 -25.97
N CYS A 393 6.35 -2.91 -25.23
CA CYS A 393 6.42 -2.70 -23.79
C CYS A 393 6.76 -1.25 -23.43
N ASP A 394 7.36 -0.51 -24.37
CA ASP A 394 7.59 0.93 -24.29
C ASP A 394 7.85 1.49 -25.69
N ARG A 395 6.97 2.36 -26.17
CA ARG A 395 7.14 3.01 -27.48
C ARG A 395 8.04 4.24 -27.43
N SER A 396 8.45 4.67 -26.25
CA SER A 396 9.28 5.86 -26.10
C SER A 396 10.74 5.49 -26.00
N PRO A 397 11.65 6.32 -26.52
CA PRO A 397 13.08 6.07 -26.39
C PRO A 397 13.48 6.10 -24.92
N LEU A 398 14.06 5.00 -24.45
CA LEU A 398 14.69 4.91 -23.15
C LEU A 398 16.07 5.56 -23.21
N ARG A 399 16.31 6.56 -22.37
CA ARG A 399 17.63 7.15 -22.15
C ARG A 399 18.02 6.92 -20.71
N LEU A 400 18.87 5.94 -20.48
CA LEU A 400 19.53 5.76 -19.19
C LEU A 400 20.79 6.62 -19.18
N PRO A 401 20.94 7.58 -18.25
CA PRO A 401 22.23 8.24 -18.05
C PRO A 401 23.25 7.17 -17.66
N GLY A 402 24.45 7.19 -18.25
CA GLY A 402 25.55 6.33 -17.81
C GLY A 402 26.01 6.71 -16.39
N SER A 403 26.74 5.83 -15.71
CA SER A 403 27.48 6.27 -14.52
C SER A 403 28.55 7.28 -14.96
N PRO A 404 28.60 8.49 -14.37
CA PRO A 404 29.59 9.50 -14.74
C PRO A 404 31.01 9.04 -14.41
N GLU A 405 31.95 9.35 -15.32
CA GLU A 405 33.39 9.04 -15.21
C GLU A 405 34.14 9.99 -14.27
#